data_AF-A0A5B8SWD0-F1
#
_entry.id   AF-A0A5B8SWD0-F1
#
_cell.length_a   1.000
_cell.length_b   1.000
_cell.length_c   1.000
_cell.angle_alpha   90.00
_cell.angle_beta   90.00
_cell.angle_gamma   90.00
#
_symmetry.space_group_name_H-M   'P 1'
#
loop_
_entity.id
_entity.type
_entity.pdbx_description
1 polymer ?
#
loop_
_entity_poly.entity_id
_entity_poly.type
_entity_poly.pdbx_seq_one_letter_code
_entity_poly.pdbx_strand_id
1 'polypeptide(L)'
;MKFFNRKKAEEDNPEIKAQTEILQNENDDLLDQIEALKLDVTELKAENTRLSELLTTSKYYRTLVKTGGGLAALFLSYILLSVVGESSRDIIWLLLIEAAFIFMMLKGDEK
;
A
#
# COMPACT_ATOMS: atom_id res chain seq x y z
N MET A 1 -19.34 20.64 68.46
CA MET A 1 -19.53 19.60 67.42
C MET A 1 -20.36 20.17 66.26
N LYS A 2 -19.73 20.71 65.22
CA LYS A 2 -20.41 21.15 63.98
C LYS A 2 -19.48 21.00 62.77
N PHE A 3 -19.09 19.78 62.42
CA PHE A 3 -18.29 19.53 61.20
C PHE A 3 -18.67 18.27 60.40
N PHE A 4 -19.74 17.55 60.78
CA PHE A 4 -20.08 16.26 60.15
C PHE A 4 -21.24 16.29 59.14
N ASN A 5 -21.84 17.44 58.84
CA ASN A 5 -22.97 17.52 57.91
C ASN A 5 -22.63 18.08 56.52
N ARG A 6 -21.39 18.45 56.23
CA ARG A 6 -21.04 19.06 54.94
C ARG A 6 -20.76 18.04 53.83
N LYS A 7 -20.30 16.82 54.17
CA LYS A 7 -20.01 15.77 53.19
C LYS A 7 -21.23 15.01 52.68
N LYS A 8 -22.34 14.97 53.42
CA LYS A 8 -23.58 14.29 53.00
C LYS A 8 -24.48 15.13 52.08
N ALA A 9 -24.22 16.43 51.96
CA ALA A 9 -25.04 17.33 51.13
C ALA A 9 -24.54 17.43 49.67
N GLU A 10 -23.31 17.01 49.39
CA GLU A 10 -22.76 17.01 48.02
C GLU A 10 -23.16 15.75 47.24
N GLU A 11 -23.35 14.61 47.91
CA GLU A 11 -23.74 13.32 47.29
C GLU A 11 -25.21 13.24 46.85
N ASP A 12 -26.06 14.16 47.29
CA ASP A 12 -27.51 14.16 47.00
C ASP A 12 -27.98 15.44 46.33
N ASN A 13 -27.07 16.17 45.68
CA ASN A 13 -27.43 17.30 44.84
C ASN A 13 -27.85 16.76 43.45
N PRO A 14 -29.15 16.81 43.09
CA PRO A 14 -29.66 16.22 41.84
C PRO A 14 -29.02 16.83 40.59
N GLU A 15 -28.55 18.08 40.69
CA GLU A 15 -27.84 18.79 39.61
C GLU A 15 -26.45 18.20 39.33
N ILE A 16 -25.73 17.76 40.37
CA ILE A 16 -24.42 17.11 40.24
C ILE A 16 -24.62 15.69 39.67
N LYS A 17 -25.63 14.96 40.14
CA LYS A 17 -26.01 13.64 39.59
C LYS A 17 -26.35 13.73 38.09
N ALA A 18 -27.17 14.69 37.70
CA ALA A 18 -27.54 14.92 36.31
C ALA A 18 -26.31 15.28 35.45
N GLN A 19 -25.40 16.13 35.94
CA GLN A 19 -24.16 16.43 35.22
C GLN A 19 -23.23 15.21 35.10
N THR A 20 -23.10 14.38 36.14
CA THR A 20 -22.32 13.14 36.04
C THR A 20 -22.93 12.13 35.08
N GLU A 21 -24.27 12.05 35.00
CA GLU A 21 -24.97 11.17 34.06
C GLU A 21 -24.80 11.63 32.61
N ILE A 22 -24.85 12.96 32.36
CA ILE A 22 -24.53 13.54 31.04
C ILE A 22 -23.08 13.22 30.65
N LEU A 23 -22.13 13.44 31.55
CA LEU A 23 -20.71 13.15 31.29
C LEU A 23 -20.43 11.64 31.11
N GLN A 24 -21.20 10.77 31.76
CA GLN A 24 -21.12 9.32 31.55
C GLN A 24 -21.65 8.95 30.16
N ASN A 25 -22.82 9.45 29.79
CA ASN A 25 -23.38 9.21 28.45
C ASN A 25 -22.48 9.75 27.34
N GLU A 26 -21.85 10.92 27.53
CA GLU A 26 -20.88 11.46 26.58
C GLU A 26 -19.61 10.59 26.49
N ASN A 27 -19.12 10.04 27.61
CA ASN A 27 -18.00 9.10 27.56
C ASN A 27 -18.36 7.81 26.85
N ASP A 28 -19.56 7.27 27.08
CA ASP A 28 -20.02 6.05 26.44
C ASP A 28 -20.16 6.26 24.92
N ASP A 29 -20.74 7.39 24.47
CA ASP A 29 -20.83 7.74 23.05
C ASP A 29 -19.44 7.93 22.40
N LEU A 30 -18.51 8.57 23.11
CA LEU A 30 -17.12 8.70 22.64
C LEU A 30 -16.40 7.35 22.56
N LEU A 31 -16.66 6.43 23.48
CA LEU A 31 -16.09 5.08 23.46
C LEU A 31 -16.62 4.29 22.27
N ASP A 32 -17.92 4.37 21.99
CA ASP A 32 -18.54 3.75 20.82
C ASP A 32 -17.95 4.31 19.52
N GLN A 33 -17.78 5.63 19.43
CA GLN A 33 -17.13 6.28 18.29
C GLN A 33 -15.68 5.82 18.12
N ILE A 34 -14.91 5.68 19.22
CA ILE A 34 -13.54 5.17 19.17
C ILE A 34 -13.51 3.72 18.68
N GLU A 35 -14.45 2.89 19.12
CA GLU A 35 -14.54 1.50 18.70
C GLU A 35 -14.89 1.38 17.22
N ALA A 36 -15.86 2.16 16.74
CA ALA A 36 -16.18 2.27 15.32
C ALA A 36 -14.96 2.72 14.49
N LEU A 37 -14.26 3.77 14.93
CA LEU A 37 -13.09 4.28 14.23
C LEU A 37 -11.93 3.27 14.20
N LYS A 38 -11.76 2.47 15.25
CA LYS A 38 -10.78 1.37 15.26
C LYS A 38 -11.13 0.29 14.24
N LEU A 39 -12.41 -0.02 14.08
CA LEU A 39 -12.87 -0.97 13.09
C LEU A 39 -12.56 -0.45 11.67
N ASP A 40 -12.92 0.79 11.39
CA ASP A 40 -12.67 1.45 10.10
C ASP A 40 -11.16 1.51 9.77
N VAL A 41 -10.33 1.89 10.75
CA VAL A 41 -8.86 1.90 10.58
C VAL A 41 -8.33 0.50 10.29
N THR A 42 -8.88 -0.53 10.93
CA THR A 42 -8.48 -1.92 10.70
C THR A 42 -8.85 -2.38 9.30
N GLU A 43 -10.07 -2.05 8.84
CA GLU A 43 -10.53 -2.35 7.49
C GLU A 43 -9.70 -1.63 6.43
N LEU A 44 -9.49 -0.32 6.58
CA LEU A 44 -8.66 0.48 5.67
C LEU A 44 -7.22 -0.04 5.61
N LYS A 45 -6.66 -0.47 6.74
CA LYS A 45 -5.31 -1.04 6.77
C LYS A 45 -5.26 -2.38 6.01
N ALA A 46 -6.26 -3.23 6.19
CA ALA A 46 -6.37 -4.49 5.46
C ALA A 46 -6.52 -4.25 3.94
N GLU A 47 -7.34 -3.29 3.54
CA GLU A 47 -7.50 -2.92 2.14
C GLU A 47 -6.20 -2.35 1.55
N ASN A 48 -5.50 -1.49 2.29
CA ASN A 48 -4.21 -0.93 1.85
C ASN A 48 -3.17 -2.05 1.65
N THR A 49 -3.08 -3.01 2.58
CA THR A 49 -2.22 -4.19 2.41
C THR A 49 -2.58 -4.97 1.15
N ARG A 50 -3.87 -5.26 0.93
CA ARG A 50 -4.35 -5.96 -0.26
C ARG A 50 -4.01 -5.21 -1.56
N LEU A 51 -4.24 -3.90 -1.60
CA LEU A 51 -3.94 -3.06 -2.76
C LEU A 51 -2.43 -3.01 -3.03
N SER A 52 -1.61 -2.95 -1.97
CA SER A 52 -0.16 -3.02 -2.07
C SER A 52 0.31 -4.36 -2.65
N GLU A 53 -0.25 -5.48 -2.20
CA GLU A 53 0.04 -6.82 -2.75
C GLU A 53 -0.38 -6.97 -4.22
N LEU A 54 -1.53 -6.41 -4.60
CA LEU A 54 -1.96 -6.39 -6.00
C LEU A 54 -1.04 -5.52 -6.85
N LEU A 55 -0.59 -4.38 -6.32
CA LEU A 55 0.35 -3.49 -7.01
C LEU A 55 1.72 -4.16 -7.18
N THR A 56 2.24 -4.83 -6.17
CA THR A 56 3.53 -5.54 -6.25
C THR A 56 3.45 -6.70 -7.24
N THR A 57 2.36 -7.47 -7.20
CA THR A 57 2.10 -8.55 -8.17
C THR A 57 2.02 -8.02 -9.60
N SER A 58 1.28 -6.92 -9.81
CA SER A 58 1.15 -6.26 -11.11
C SER A 58 2.49 -5.72 -11.62
N LYS A 59 3.28 -5.07 -10.75
CA LYS A 59 4.64 -4.60 -11.08
C LYS A 59 5.55 -5.76 -11.46
N TYR A 60 5.53 -6.85 -10.69
CA TYR A 60 6.32 -8.05 -10.98
C TYR A 60 5.94 -8.66 -12.33
N TYR A 61 4.64 -8.80 -12.60
CA TYR A 61 4.15 -9.31 -13.87
C TYR A 61 4.56 -8.40 -15.05
N ARG A 62 4.43 -7.08 -14.89
CA ARG A 62 4.86 -6.10 -15.90
C ARG A 62 6.36 -6.20 -16.17
N THR A 63 7.19 -6.34 -15.13
CA THR A 63 8.64 -6.53 -15.28
C THR A 63 8.94 -7.84 -16.01
N LEU A 64 8.30 -8.94 -15.63
CA LEU A 64 8.52 -10.26 -16.24
C LEU A 64 8.11 -10.28 -17.72
N VAL A 65 6.95 -9.71 -18.07
CA VAL A 65 6.51 -9.62 -19.47
C VAL A 65 7.48 -8.79 -20.29
N LYS A 66 7.98 -7.67 -19.74
CA LYS A 66 8.92 -6.82 -20.47
C LYS A 66 10.30 -7.45 -20.65
N THR A 67 10.86 -8.08 -19.62
CA THR A 67 12.14 -8.79 -19.73
C THR A 67 12.03 -9.99 -20.66
N GLY A 68 10.95 -10.75 -20.56
CA GLY A 68 10.63 -11.85 -21.47
C GLY A 68 10.50 -11.38 -22.92
N GLY A 69 9.79 -10.28 -23.16
CA GLY A 69 9.66 -9.67 -24.49
C GLY A 69 11.00 -9.21 -25.07
N GLY A 70 11.85 -8.58 -24.26
CA GLY A 70 13.19 -8.18 -24.67
C GLY A 70 14.09 -9.36 -25.03
N LEU A 71 14.06 -10.44 -24.24
CA LEU A 71 14.79 -11.68 -24.55
C LEU A 71 14.28 -12.35 -25.82
N ALA A 72 12.95 -12.37 -26.03
CA ALA A 72 12.36 -12.91 -27.24
C ALA A 72 12.78 -12.11 -28.49
N ALA A 73 12.83 -10.78 -28.40
CA ALA A 73 13.32 -9.92 -29.48
C ALA A 73 14.78 -10.25 -29.84
N LEU A 74 15.68 -10.29 -28.85
CA LEU A 74 17.09 -10.65 -29.06
C LEU A 74 17.24 -12.04 -29.70
N PHE A 75 16.44 -13.01 -29.28
CA PHE A 75 16.46 -14.36 -29.83
C PHE A 75 16.01 -14.39 -31.30
N LEU A 76 14.94 -13.66 -31.65
CA LEU A 76 14.47 -13.53 -33.03
C LEU A 76 15.49 -12.82 -33.91
N SER A 77 16.09 -11.73 -33.41
CA SER A 77 17.16 -11.00 -34.09
C SER A 77 18.38 -11.88 -34.33
N TYR A 78 18.77 -12.70 -33.37
CA TYR A 78 19.86 -13.67 -33.55
C TYR A 78 19.56 -14.67 -34.68
N ILE A 79 18.36 -15.25 -34.69
CA ILE A 79 17.95 -16.20 -35.75
C ILE A 79 17.98 -15.50 -37.12
N LEU A 80 17.41 -14.31 -37.24
CA LEU A 80 17.39 -13.54 -38.47
C LEU A 80 18.80 -13.27 -39.00
N LEU A 81 19.69 -12.75 -38.15
CA LEU A 81 21.06 -12.45 -38.54
C LEU A 81 21.85 -13.72 -38.89
N SER A 82 21.63 -14.82 -38.16
CA SER A 82 22.23 -16.11 -38.47
C SER A 82 21.75 -16.68 -39.81
N VAL A 83 20.48 -16.44 -40.20
CA VAL A 83 19.92 -16.89 -41.49
C VAL A 83 20.44 -16.01 -42.64
N VAL A 84 20.64 -14.71 -42.40
CA VAL A 84 21.22 -13.77 -43.38
C VAL A 84 22.72 -14.04 -43.63
N GLY A 85 23.37 -14.79 -42.74
CA GLY A 85 24.79 -15.16 -42.87
C GLY A 85 25.74 -14.05 -42.41
N GLU A 86 25.28 -13.18 -41.51
CA GLU A 86 26.11 -12.16 -40.87
C GLU A 86 27.27 -12.78 -40.08
N SER A 87 28.38 -12.03 -39.97
CA SER A 87 29.56 -12.53 -39.28
C SER A 87 29.28 -12.65 -37.78
N SER A 88 29.80 -13.68 -37.10
CA SER A 88 29.55 -13.86 -35.66
C SER A 88 29.93 -12.62 -34.83
N ARG A 89 30.94 -11.86 -35.27
CA ARG A 89 31.36 -10.63 -34.60
C ARG A 89 30.32 -9.52 -34.74
N ASP A 90 29.75 -9.36 -35.93
CA ASP A 90 28.75 -8.32 -36.21
C ASP A 90 27.42 -8.65 -35.54
N ILE A 91 27.02 -9.93 -35.52
CA ILE A 91 25.87 -10.41 -34.76
C ILE A 91 25.97 -10.02 -33.28
N ILE A 92 27.12 -10.25 -32.65
CA ILE A 92 27.33 -9.90 -31.24
C ILE A 92 27.18 -8.40 -31.01
N TRP A 93 27.80 -7.57 -31.88
CA TRP A 93 27.70 -6.12 -31.75
C TRP A 93 26.27 -5.61 -31.95
N LEU A 94 25.56 -6.12 -32.95
CA LEU A 94 24.17 -5.75 -33.22
C LEU A 94 23.25 -6.13 -32.05
N LEU A 95 23.40 -7.34 -31.51
CA LEU A 95 22.62 -7.78 -30.35
C LEU A 95 22.94 -6.98 -29.08
N LEU A 96 24.19 -6.56 -28.88
CA LEU A 96 24.56 -5.70 -27.75
C LEU A 96 23.91 -4.31 -27.85
N ILE A 97 23.88 -3.74 -29.05
CA ILE A 97 23.20 -2.46 -29.31
C ILE A 97 21.69 -2.61 -29.05
N GLU A 98 21.08 -3.66 -29.59
CA GLU A 98 19.65 -3.97 -29.37
C GLU A 98 19.34 -4.15 -27.87
N ALA A 99 20.18 -4.90 -27.15
CA ALA A 99 20.05 -5.09 -25.71
C ALA A 99 20.15 -3.75 -24.95
N ALA A 100 21.02 -2.83 -25.37
CA ALA A 100 21.12 -1.50 -24.77
C ALA A 100 19.84 -0.67 -24.99
N PHE A 101 19.24 -0.73 -26.19
CA PHE A 101 17.95 -0.08 -26.47
C PHE A 101 16.80 -0.66 -25.65
N ILE A 102 16.72 -1.99 -25.54
CA ILE A 102 15.73 -2.67 -24.71
C ILE A 102 15.88 -2.22 -23.25
N PHE A 103 17.12 -2.19 -22.73
CA PHE A 103 17.38 -1.77 -21.36
C PHE A 103 17.01 -0.29 -21.10
N MET A 104 17.24 0.57 -22.09
CA MET A 104 16.86 1.98 -22.03
C MET A 104 15.33 2.15 -22.02
N MET A 105 14.59 1.39 -22.85
CA MET A 105 13.13 1.39 -22.83
C MET A 105 12.57 0.82 -21.52
N LEU A 106 13.19 -0.21 -20.95
CA LEU A 106 12.78 -0.80 -19.68
C LEU A 106 12.82 0.21 -18.53
N LYS A 107 13.86 1.06 -18.48
CA LYS A 107 14.04 2.09 -17.44
C LYS A 107 13.14 3.32 -17.60
N GLY A 108 12.65 3.62 -18.80
CA GLY A 108 11.87 4.83 -19.07
C GLY A 108 10.49 4.88 -18.39
N ASP A 109 10.00 3.74 -17.93
CA ASP A 109 8.62 3.54 -17.46
C ASP A 109 8.48 3.59 -15.91
N GLU A 110 9.59 3.85 -15.20
CA GLU A 110 9.64 3.93 -13.72
C GLU A 110 9.51 5.38 -13.18
N LYS A 111 9.12 6.35 -14.03
CA LYS A 111 8.87 7.74 -13.61
C LYS A 111 7.40 8.05 -13.42
#